data_AF-A0A2S9G5R3-F1
#
_entry.id   AF-A0A2S9G5R3-F1
#
_cell.length_a   1.000
_cell.length_b   1.000
_cell.length_c   1.000
_cell.angle_alpha   90.00
_cell.angle_beta   90.00
_cell.angle_gamma   90.00
#
_symmetry.space_group_name_H-M   'P 1'
#
loop_
_entity.id
_entity.type
_entity.pdbx_description
1 polymer ?
#
loop_
_entity_poly.entity_id
_entity_poly.type
_entity_poly.pdbx_seq_one_letter_code
_entity_poly.pdbx_strand_id
1 'polypeptide(L)'
;PGNPGVQDVTFAVAKINGVETGRLPVANVVIAPARDGVLRIGVKPGTEVPAVANGGTWDALARCEAGGNWAINTGNGYFGGVQFD
;
A
#
# COMPACT_ATOMS: atom_id res chain seq x y z
N PRO A 1 14.49 -7.38 -2.49
CA PRO A 1 14.07 -6.22 -1.67
C PRO A 1 15.20 -5.52 -0.86
N GLY A 2 16.48 -5.92 -0.99
CA GLY A 2 17.55 -5.44 -0.11
C GLY A 2 17.78 -6.40 1.06
N ASN A 3 18.42 -5.94 2.13
CA ASN A 3 18.56 -6.70 3.38
C ASN A 3 18.20 -5.80 4.57
N PRO A 4 17.20 -6.16 5.39
CA PRO A 4 16.85 -5.38 6.58
C PRO A 4 18.04 -5.21 7.55
N GLY A 5 18.11 -4.04 8.17
CA GLY A 5 19.05 -3.74 9.26
C GLY A 5 18.44 -4.01 10.63
N VAL A 6 19.13 -3.55 11.68
CA VAL A 6 18.70 -3.61 13.08
C VAL A 6 18.82 -2.23 13.69
N GLN A 7 17.82 -1.83 14.47
CA GLN A 7 17.83 -0.59 15.26
C GLN A 7 17.22 -0.84 16.63
N ASP A 8 17.74 -0.15 17.64
CA ASP A 8 17.07 0.00 18.92
C ASP A 8 16.10 1.17 18.83
N VAL A 9 14.89 0.98 19.36
CA VAL A 9 13.85 2.02 19.44
C VAL A 9 13.52 2.27 20.90
N THR A 10 13.68 3.51 21.34
CA THR A 10 13.27 3.96 22.67
C THR A 10 11.81 4.38 22.63
N PHE A 11 11.01 3.88 23.58
CA PHE A 11 9.60 4.22 23.72
C PHE A 11 9.34 5.03 25.00
N ALA A 12 8.51 6.06 24.90
CA ALA A 12 7.77 6.56 26.05
C ALA A 12 6.57 5.63 26.27
N VAL A 13 6.48 5.02 27.44
CA VAL A 13 5.44 4.05 27.78
C VAL A 13 4.58 4.61 28.89
N ALA A 14 3.30 4.82 28.62
CA ALA A 14 2.32 5.20 29.64
C ALA A 14 1.87 3.95 30.39
N LYS A 15 1.91 3.99 31.72
CA LYS A 15 1.43 2.90 32.58
C LYS A 15 0.49 3.44 33.66
N ILE A 16 -0.56 2.68 33.97
CA ILE A 16 -1.43 2.89 35.12
C ILE A 16 -1.39 1.60 35.95
N ASN A 17 -1.01 1.71 37.22
CA ASN A 17 -0.82 0.57 38.13
C ASN A 17 0.12 -0.52 37.57
N GLY A 18 1.16 -0.11 36.86
CA GLY A 18 2.14 -1.03 36.26
C GLY A 18 1.69 -1.67 34.94
N VAL A 19 0.43 -1.51 34.54
CA VAL A 19 -0.10 -1.98 33.25
C VAL A 19 0.06 -0.89 32.21
N GLU A 20 0.60 -1.24 31.05
CA GLU A 20 0.75 -0.31 29.93
C GLU A 20 -0.60 0.07 29.32
N THR A 21 -0.79 1.37 29.11
CA THR A 21 -1.99 1.95 28.48
C THR A 21 -1.70 2.58 27.11
N GLY A 22 -0.42 2.73 26.76
CA GLY A 22 0.02 3.18 25.45
C GLY A 22 1.54 3.32 25.38
N ARG A 23 2.07 3.35 24.15
CA ARG A 23 3.48 3.66 23.90
C ARG A 23 3.64 4.52 22.65
N LEU A 24 4.67 5.37 22.67
CA LEU A 24 5.07 6.19 21.53
C LEU A 24 6.60 6.04 21.33
N PRO A 25 7.09 5.73 20.12
CA PRO A 25 8.52 5.76 19.86
C PRO A 25 9.02 7.20 19.96
N VAL A 26 10.06 7.43 20.75
CA VAL A 26 10.64 8.76 21.02
C VAL A 26 12.05 8.93 20.48
N ALA A 27 12.77 7.82 20.28
CA ALA A 27 14.10 7.83 19.68
C ALA A 27 14.40 6.48 19.04
N ASN A 28 15.39 6.45 18.14
CA ASN A 28 15.96 5.22 17.62
C ASN A 28 17.44 5.39 17.32
N VAL A 29 18.19 4.29 17.40
CA VAL A 29 19.59 4.22 16.99
C VAL A 29 19.82 2.99 16.12
N VAL A 30 20.49 3.17 14.98
CA VAL A 30 20.81 2.07 14.06
C VAL A 30 22.00 1.29 14.61
N ILE A 31 21.81 -0.02 14.81
CA ILE A 31 22.86 -0.94 15.27
C ILE A 31 23.55 -1.59 14.07
N ALA A 32 22.75 -2.12 13.15
CA ALA A 32 23.23 -2.72 11.91
C ALA A 32 22.54 -2.04 10.72
N PRO A 33 23.26 -1.41 9.80
CA PRO A 33 22.64 -0.71 8.69
C PRO A 33 21.95 -1.70 7.74
N ALA A 34 20.81 -1.26 7.18
CA ALA A 34 20.16 -1.99 6.11
C ALA A 34 20.98 -1.90 4.82
N ARG A 35 20.78 -2.86 3.90
CA ARG A 35 21.26 -2.78 2.52
C ARG A 35 20.08 -2.45 1.62
N ASP A 36 20.27 -1.46 0.77
CA ASP A 36 19.21 -0.97 -0.10
C ASP A 36 18.67 -2.05 -1.05
N GLY A 37 17.37 -2.02 -1.23
CA GLY A 37 16.69 -2.75 -2.29
C GLY A 37 16.70 -1.95 -3.60
N VAL A 38 16.57 -2.65 -4.71
CA VAL A 38 16.38 -2.02 -6.02
C VAL A 38 14.88 -1.93 -6.31
N LEU A 39 14.34 -0.71 -6.33
CA LEU A 39 12.98 -0.43 -6.82
C LEU A 39 13.04 0.00 -8.28
N ARG A 40 12.47 -0.80 -9.18
CA ARG A 40 12.34 -0.43 -10.60
C ARG A 40 11.05 0.36 -10.79
N ILE A 41 11.17 1.60 -11.26
CA ILE A 41 10.05 2.51 -11.51
C ILE A 41 9.86 2.63 -13.03
N GLY A 42 8.63 2.49 -13.50
CA GLY A 42 8.28 2.71 -14.90
C GLY A 42 8.31 4.21 -15.24
N VAL A 43 9.10 4.60 -16.23
CA VAL A 43 9.28 6.01 -16.65
C VAL A 43 9.04 6.20 -18.16
N LYS A 44 8.20 5.35 -18.75
CA LYS A 44 7.87 5.43 -20.18
C LYS A 44 7.06 6.72 -20.43
N PRO A 45 7.48 7.62 -21.33
CA PRO A 45 6.68 8.81 -21.68
C PRO A 45 5.31 8.41 -22.25
N GLY A 46 4.26 9.18 -21.93
CA GLY A 46 2.90 8.92 -22.41
C GLY A 46 2.13 7.88 -21.61
N THR A 47 2.65 7.43 -20.47
CA THR A 47 1.94 6.53 -19.52
C THR A 47 1.62 7.22 -18.21
N GLU A 48 1.46 8.54 -18.23
CA GLU A 48 1.03 9.31 -17.07
C GLU A 48 -0.42 8.92 -16.71
N VAL A 49 -0.67 8.62 -15.43
CA VAL A 49 -2.01 8.29 -14.93
C VAL A 49 -2.54 9.47 -14.14
N PRO A 50 -3.66 10.11 -14.55
CA PRO A 50 -4.24 11.22 -13.80
C PRO A 50 -4.83 10.74 -12.47
N ALA A 51 -4.97 11.66 -11.51
CA ALA A 51 -5.69 11.38 -10.29
C ALA A 51 -7.15 11.04 -10.59
N VAL A 52 -7.68 10.00 -9.93
CA VAL A 52 -9.05 9.54 -10.13
C VAL A 52 -10.02 10.48 -9.42
N ALA A 53 -10.90 11.14 -10.18
CA ALA A 53 -12.08 11.80 -9.64
C ALA A 53 -13.19 10.78 -9.37
N ASN A 54 -13.94 10.95 -8.27
CA ASN A 54 -15.08 10.10 -7.90
C ASN A 54 -14.73 8.59 -7.79
N GLY A 55 -13.59 8.25 -7.19
CA GLY A 55 -13.14 6.85 -7.06
C GLY A 55 -14.19 5.91 -6.46
N GLY A 56 -14.97 6.38 -5.47
CA GLY A 56 -16.05 5.58 -4.88
C GLY A 56 -17.16 5.21 -5.86
N THR A 57 -17.44 6.04 -6.86
CA THR A 57 -18.40 5.74 -7.93
C THR A 57 -17.85 4.66 -8.86
N TRP A 58 -16.57 4.76 -9.23
CA TRP A 58 -15.90 3.76 -10.05
C TRP A 58 -15.80 2.40 -9.35
N ASP A 59 -15.49 2.38 -8.05
CA ASP A 59 -15.48 1.16 -7.26
C ASP A 59 -16.88 0.52 -7.15
N ALA A 60 -17.93 1.34 -7.01
CA ALA A 60 -19.31 0.86 -6.98
C ALA A 60 -19.72 0.25 -8.31
N LEU A 61 -19.36 0.90 -9.43
CA LEU A 61 -19.57 0.36 -10.77
C LEU A 61 -18.80 -0.95 -10.95
N ALA A 62 -17.52 -0.99 -10.56
CA ALA A 62 -16.71 -2.21 -10.70
C ALA A 62 -17.21 -3.37 -9.84
N ARG A 63 -17.81 -3.09 -8.67
CA ARG A 63 -18.52 -4.11 -7.88
C ARG A 63 -19.75 -4.64 -8.58
N CYS A 64 -20.55 -3.75 -9.19
CA CYS A 64 -21.75 -4.13 -9.92
C CYS A 64 -21.41 -4.99 -11.14
N GLU A 65 -20.45 -4.54 -11.95
CA GLU A 65 -20.15 -5.14 -13.25
C GLU A 65 -19.22 -6.35 -13.18
N ALA A 66 -18.25 -6.32 -12.26
CA ALA A 66 -17.15 -7.28 -12.22
C ALA A 66 -16.94 -7.92 -10.83
N GLY A 67 -17.89 -7.75 -9.89
CA GLY A 67 -17.72 -8.21 -8.50
C GLY A 67 -16.55 -7.54 -7.76
N GLY A 68 -16.04 -6.43 -8.30
CA GLY A 68 -14.88 -5.69 -7.79
C GLY A 68 -13.54 -6.19 -8.35
N ASN A 69 -13.53 -7.16 -9.26
CA ASN A 69 -12.32 -7.66 -9.89
C ASN A 69 -11.92 -6.79 -11.10
N TRP A 70 -11.02 -5.82 -10.87
CA TRP A 70 -10.49 -4.95 -11.92
C TRP A 70 -9.77 -5.69 -13.06
N ALA A 71 -9.33 -6.93 -12.83
CA ALA A 71 -8.65 -7.78 -13.80
C ALA A 71 -9.55 -8.89 -14.37
N ILE A 72 -10.88 -8.79 -14.22
CA ILE A 72 -11.81 -9.83 -14.70
C ILE A 72 -11.67 -10.03 -16.22
N ASN A 73 -11.65 -11.29 -16.63
CA ASN A 73 -11.67 -11.71 -18.02
C ASN A 73 -12.32 -13.09 -18.10
N THR A 74 -13.62 -13.12 -18.32
CA THR A 74 -14.42 -14.37 -18.36
C THR A 74 -14.56 -14.95 -19.76
N GLY A 75 -14.02 -14.29 -20.79
CA GLY A 75 -14.18 -14.69 -22.19
C GLY A 75 -15.56 -14.34 -22.78
N ASN A 76 -16.31 -13.43 -22.16
CA ASN A 76 -17.63 -12.98 -22.63
C ASN A 76 -17.58 -11.80 -23.62
N GLY A 77 -16.38 -11.41 -24.08
CA GLY A 77 -16.17 -10.27 -24.97
C GLY A 77 -16.00 -8.92 -24.28
N TYR A 78 -15.96 -8.88 -22.94
CA TYR A 78 -15.69 -7.67 -22.16
C TYR A 78 -14.57 -7.90 -21.13
N PHE A 79 -13.86 -6.83 -20.76
CA PHE A 79 -12.64 -6.87 -19.95
C PHE A 79 -12.62 -5.83 -18.83
N GLY A 80 -12.04 -6.26 -17.70
CA GLY A 80 -11.69 -5.40 -16.60
C GLY A 80 -12.88 -4.90 -15.78
N GLY A 81 -12.58 -4.12 -14.75
CA GLY A 81 -13.55 -3.77 -13.71
C GLY A 81 -14.81 -3.06 -14.22
N VAL A 82 -14.75 -2.36 -15.35
CA VAL A 82 -15.89 -1.64 -15.93
C VAL A 82 -16.34 -2.19 -17.29
N GLN A 83 -15.92 -3.42 -17.62
CA GLN A 83 -16.41 -4.17 -18.79
C GLN A 83 -16.24 -3.43 -20.13
N PHE A 84 -15.01 -3.03 -20.48
CA PHE A 84 -14.67 -2.53 -21.83
C PHE A 84 -14.72 -3.65 -22.87
N ASP A 85 -15.05 -3.37 -24.14
CA ASP A 85 -15.07 -4.33 -25.26
C ASP A 85 -13.73 -4.47 -26.02
#